data_AF-A0AAN9CI14-F1
#
_entry.id   AF-A0AAN9CI14-F1
#
_cell.length_a   1.000
_cell.length_b   1.000
_cell.length_c   1.000
_cell.angle_alpha   90.00
_cell.angle_beta   90.00
_cell.angle_gamma   90.00
#
_symmetry.space_group_name_H-M   'P 1'
#
loop_
_entity.id
_entity.type
_entity.pdbx_description
1 polymer ?
#
loop_
_entity_poly.entity_id
_entity_poly.type
_entity_poly.pdbx_seq_one_letter_code
_entity_poly.pdbx_strand_id
1 'polypeptide(L)'
;MKLDHQTGSLSITNITNTDSGVYKLWITSSSDREKIFSVSVTGLSAAERDEVKIKEGESVTLYTGVIKKTKYLFLSWYFNDILIAEITGDQSKICTDVQCEERFRDRLKLDHQTGSLNITNTRNTDSGEYKLQISNSRFSIMKIYSVSVTDSGSSSAAVAGISAAVVLLFVTLAVAAVIHYHHWKSTQAVQNENGTPYITYLVRYFVL
;
A
#
# COMPACT_ATOMS: atom_id res chain seq x y z
N MET A 1 40.65 -13.56 -15.27
CA MET A 1 40.20 -14.83 -15.89
C MET A 1 41.24 -15.90 -15.56
N LYS A 2 40.80 -17.08 -15.13
CA LYS A 2 41.66 -18.20 -14.73
C LYS A 2 41.12 -19.48 -15.37
N LEU A 3 41.96 -20.18 -16.13
CA LEU A 3 41.65 -21.48 -16.71
C LEU A 3 42.23 -22.58 -15.81
N ASP A 4 41.40 -23.54 -15.46
CA ASP A 4 41.83 -24.77 -14.79
C ASP A 4 42.21 -25.81 -15.86
N HIS A 5 43.49 -26.17 -15.91
CA HIS A 5 44.02 -27.06 -16.94
C HIS A 5 43.70 -28.55 -16.71
N GLN A 6 43.20 -28.94 -15.53
CA GLN A 6 42.79 -30.32 -15.25
C GLN A 6 41.34 -30.56 -15.63
N THR A 7 40.48 -29.57 -15.41
CA THR A 7 39.02 -29.67 -15.61
C THR A 7 38.53 -28.95 -16.87
N GLY A 8 39.34 -28.07 -17.46
CA GLY A 8 38.95 -27.18 -18.55
C GLY A 8 37.99 -26.06 -18.11
N SER A 9 37.82 -25.86 -16.80
CA SER A 9 36.91 -24.86 -16.25
C SER A 9 37.49 -23.45 -16.37
N LEU A 10 36.66 -22.51 -16.83
CA LEU A 10 37.02 -21.11 -16.92
C LEU A 10 36.35 -20.29 -15.81
N SER A 11 37.14 -19.65 -14.96
CA SER A 11 36.68 -18.71 -13.95
C SER A 11 36.94 -17.27 -14.39
N ILE A 12 35.88 -16.49 -14.57
CA ILE A 12 35.95 -15.04 -14.81
C ILE A 12 35.45 -14.35 -13.53
N THR A 13 36.28 -13.49 -12.95
CA THR A 13 35.99 -12.77 -11.69
C THR A 13 35.93 -11.27 -11.98
N ASN A 14 35.21 -10.51 -11.13
CA ASN A 14 35.01 -9.06 -11.28
C ASN A 14 34.35 -8.67 -12.62
N ILE A 15 33.32 -9.43 -13.02
CA ILE A 15 32.53 -9.16 -14.23
C ILE A 15 31.57 -7.97 -14.03
N THR A 16 31.28 -7.26 -15.11
CA THR A 16 30.42 -6.06 -15.22
C THR A 16 29.43 -6.24 -16.38
N ASN A 17 28.46 -5.33 -16.59
CA ASN A 17 27.49 -5.47 -17.69
C ASN A 17 28.13 -5.59 -19.06
N THR A 18 29.28 -4.92 -19.25
CA THR A 18 30.00 -4.91 -20.51
C THR A 18 30.65 -6.27 -20.82
N ASP A 19 30.74 -7.14 -19.82
CA ASP A 19 31.13 -8.54 -19.99
C ASP A 19 29.96 -9.43 -20.42
N SER A 20 28.78 -8.86 -20.72
CA SER A 20 27.73 -9.60 -21.41
C SER A 20 28.11 -9.90 -22.85
N GLY A 21 27.83 -11.11 -23.31
CA GLY A 21 28.06 -11.46 -24.70
C GLY A 21 28.08 -12.97 -24.94
N VAL A 22 28.38 -13.30 -26.19
CA VAL A 22 28.56 -14.69 -26.60
C VAL A 22 30.00 -15.09 -26.31
N TYR A 23 30.18 -16.04 -25.41
CA TYR A 23 31.48 -16.62 -25.10
C TYR A 23 31.63 -17.93 -25.87
N LYS A 24 32.71 -18.00 -26.65
CA LYS A 24 33.07 -19.19 -27.42
C LYS A 24 34.22 -19.91 -26.73
N LEU A 25 33.99 -21.16 -26.33
CA LEU A 25 35.03 -22.03 -25.82
C LEU A 25 35.54 -22.92 -26.94
N TRP A 26 36.82 -22.73 -27.30
CA TRP A 26 37.54 -23.56 -28.24
C TRP A 26 38.25 -24.69 -27.50
N ILE A 27 37.88 -25.93 -27.78
CA ILE A 27 38.56 -27.13 -27.25
C ILE A 27 39.22 -27.85 -28.43
N THR A 28 40.53 -27.65 -28.57
CA THR A 28 41.37 -28.39 -29.51
C THR A 28 41.70 -29.75 -28.93
N SER A 29 40.96 -30.77 -29.36
CA SER A 29 41.27 -32.19 -29.18
C SER A 29 41.37 -32.84 -30.57
N SER A 30 41.72 -34.12 -30.67
CA SER A 30 41.84 -34.85 -31.95
C SER A 30 40.60 -34.77 -32.86
N SER A 31 39.47 -34.30 -32.34
CA SER A 31 38.33 -33.77 -33.08
C SER A 31 38.02 -32.39 -32.49
N ASP A 32 38.19 -31.32 -33.28
CA ASP A 32 37.86 -29.95 -32.87
C ASP A 32 36.38 -29.89 -32.44
N ARG A 33 36.12 -29.46 -31.21
CA ARG A 33 34.75 -29.31 -30.67
C ARG A 33 34.57 -27.87 -30.18
N GLU A 34 33.67 -27.13 -30.83
CA GLU A 34 33.25 -25.80 -30.37
C GLU A 34 32.06 -25.94 -29.41
N LYS A 35 32.11 -25.25 -28.27
CA LYS A 35 30.94 -25.03 -27.41
C LYS A 35 30.68 -23.53 -27.29
N ILE A 36 29.45 -23.14 -27.62
CA ILE A 36 28.98 -21.76 -27.57
C ILE A 36 28.14 -21.59 -26.31
N PHE A 37 28.51 -20.62 -25.47
CA PHE A 37 27.74 -20.22 -24.30
C PHE A 37 27.27 -18.78 -24.49
N SER A 38 25.97 -18.53 -24.29
CA SER A 38 25.45 -17.16 -24.19
C SER A 38 25.49 -16.75 -22.73
N VAL A 39 26.24 -15.71 -22.39
CA VAL A 39 26.35 -15.19 -21.03
C VAL A 39 25.75 -13.79 -21.02
N SER A 40 24.64 -13.63 -20.30
CA SER A 40 24.07 -12.32 -20.00
C SER A 40 24.51 -11.92 -18.60
N VAL A 41 25.37 -10.91 -18.52
CA VAL A 41 25.75 -10.25 -17.27
C VAL A 41 24.93 -8.98 -17.19
N THR A 42 23.70 -9.08 -16.66
CA THR A 42 22.92 -7.90 -16.32
C THR A 42 23.55 -7.29 -15.09
N GLY A 43 24.57 -6.46 -15.25
CA GLY A 43 25.14 -5.85 -14.06
C GLY A 43 24.27 -4.70 -13.55
N LEU A 44 24.61 -4.33 -12.33
CA LEU A 44 23.88 -3.39 -11.50
C LEU A 44 24.16 -1.97 -11.96
N SER A 45 23.66 -1.60 -13.14
CA SER A 45 23.19 -0.22 -13.31
C SER A 45 22.09 -0.05 -12.27
N ALA A 46 22.29 0.85 -11.31
CA ALA A 46 21.37 1.24 -10.24
C ALA A 46 19.99 0.58 -10.37
N ALA A 47 19.71 -0.41 -9.50
CA ALA A 47 18.46 -1.18 -9.41
C ALA A 47 17.39 -0.69 -10.38
N GLU A 48 17.05 -1.47 -11.40
CA GLU A 48 15.91 -1.23 -12.28
C GLU A 48 14.69 -0.95 -11.37
N ARG A 49 14.45 0.34 -11.16
CA ARG A 49 13.45 0.91 -10.27
C ARG A 49 12.32 1.31 -11.18
N ASP A 50 11.34 0.44 -11.26
CA ASP A 50 10.12 0.76 -11.97
C ASP A 50 9.30 1.68 -11.06
N GLU A 51 9.22 2.95 -11.43
CA GLU A 51 8.31 3.89 -10.78
C GLU A 51 6.88 3.62 -11.26
N VAL A 52 6.00 3.33 -10.31
CA VAL A 52 4.58 3.07 -10.59
C VAL A 52 3.75 4.10 -9.85
N LYS A 53 3.07 4.97 -10.61
CA LYS A 53 2.15 5.98 -10.09
C LYS A 53 0.72 5.54 -10.39
N ILE A 54 -0.07 5.41 -9.35
CA ILE A 54 -1.47 4.95 -9.42
C ILE A 54 -2.33 5.80 -8.50
N LYS A 55 -3.63 5.86 -8.78
CA LYS A 55 -4.57 6.56 -7.90
C LYS A 55 -5.10 5.61 -6.84
N GLU A 56 -5.41 6.16 -5.68
CA GLU A 56 -6.10 5.43 -4.62
C GLU A 56 -7.39 4.78 -5.15
N GLY A 57 -7.65 3.55 -4.72
CA GLY A 57 -8.74 2.70 -5.19
C GLY A 57 -8.42 1.89 -6.45
N GLU A 58 -7.38 2.24 -7.22
CA GLU A 58 -6.96 1.46 -8.39
C GLU A 58 -6.23 0.17 -7.98
N SER A 59 -6.06 -0.74 -8.95
CA SER A 59 -5.27 -1.96 -8.76
C SER A 59 -3.95 -1.86 -9.51
N VAL A 60 -2.90 -2.49 -8.99
CA VAL A 60 -1.58 -2.53 -9.61
C VAL A 60 -1.06 -3.95 -9.67
N THR A 61 -0.49 -4.32 -10.82
CA THR A 61 0.22 -5.59 -11.01
C THR A 61 1.71 -5.30 -11.20
N LEU A 62 2.53 -5.85 -10.30
CA LEU A 62 3.98 -5.82 -10.37
C LEU A 62 4.45 -7.10 -11.05
N TYR A 63 4.89 -6.97 -12.31
CA TYR A 63 5.24 -8.10 -13.15
C TYR A 63 6.65 -8.62 -12.87
N THR A 64 6.82 -9.94 -12.84
CA THR A 64 8.15 -10.55 -12.64
C THR A 64 8.99 -10.60 -13.91
N GLY A 65 8.35 -10.62 -15.08
CA GLY A 65 9.00 -10.91 -16.36
C GLY A 65 9.47 -12.36 -16.51
N VAL A 66 9.16 -13.25 -15.55
CA VAL A 66 9.59 -14.66 -15.56
C VAL A 66 8.52 -15.53 -16.20
N ILE A 67 8.87 -16.15 -17.33
CA ILE A 67 7.94 -16.97 -18.12
C ILE A 67 7.91 -18.44 -17.65
N LYS A 68 8.92 -18.93 -16.92
CA LYS A 68 9.02 -20.36 -16.57
C LYS A 68 9.51 -20.61 -15.15
N LYS A 69 8.59 -21.04 -14.28
CA LYS A 69 8.93 -21.61 -12.97
C LYS A 69 9.65 -22.94 -13.17
N THR A 70 10.73 -23.14 -12.43
CA THR A 70 11.40 -24.44 -12.29
C THR A 70 11.32 -24.85 -10.83
N LYS A 71 11.36 -26.15 -10.54
CA LYS A 71 11.26 -26.70 -9.18
C LYS A 71 12.25 -26.09 -8.18
N TYR A 72 13.38 -25.57 -8.66
CA TYR A 72 14.47 -25.00 -7.86
C TYR A 72 14.49 -23.47 -7.85
N LEU A 73 13.46 -22.82 -8.39
CA LEU A 73 13.34 -21.37 -8.42
C LEU A 73 12.62 -20.90 -7.15
N PHE A 74 13.30 -19.99 -6.45
CA PHE A 74 12.76 -19.25 -5.31
C PHE A 74 12.41 -17.85 -5.77
N LEU A 75 11.22 -17.40 -5.41
CA LEU A 75 10.75 -16.05 -5.71
C LEU A 75 10.16 -15.46 -4.45
N SER A 76 10.63 -14.27 -4.05
CA SER A 76 10.18 -13.59 -2.85
C SER A 76 9.88 -12.13 -3.16
N TRP A 77 8.75 -11.65 -2.66
CA TRP A 77 8.33 -10.26 -2.67
C TRP A 77 8.48 -9.67 -1.28
N TYR A 78 9.13 -8.52 -1.21
CA TYR A 78 9.27 -7.74 0.01
C TYR A 78 8.60 -6.40 -0.17
N PHE A 79 7.90 -5.92 0.85
CA PHE A 79 7.43 -4.55 0.95
C PHE A 79 8.19 -3.85 2.08
N ASN A 80 8.94 -2.79 1.77
CA ASN A 80 9.79 -2.09 2.74
C ASN A 80 10.60 -3.07 3.61
N ASP A 81 11.28 -4.03 2.96
CA ASP A 81 12.10 -5.09 3.60
C ASP A 81 11.35 -6.16 4.40
N ILE A 82 10.01 -6.13 4.42
CA ILE A 82 9.18 -7.15 5.04
C ILE A 82 8.71 -8.15 3.98
N LEU A 83 8.96 -9.45 4.19
CA LEU A 83 8.50 -10.50 3.27
C LEU A 83 6.97 -10.53 3.23
N ILE A 84 6.40 -10.34 2.04
CA ILE A 84 4.94 -10.32 1.86
C ILE A 84 4.39 -11.47 1.02
N ALA A 85 5.20 -12.07 0.16
CA ALA A 85 4.80 -13.23 -0.61
C ALA A 85 6.01 -14.00 -1.09
N GLU A 86 5.87 -15.31 -1.26
CA GLU A 86 6.91 -16.15 -1.82
C GLU A 86 6.36 -17.33 -2.62
N ILE A 87 7.17 -17.82 -3.55
CA ILE A 87 7.00 -19.06 -4.28
C ILE A 87 8.27 -19.88 -4.14
N THR A 88 8.11 -21.14 -3.76
CA THR A 88 9.18 -22.14 -3.72
C THR A 88 8.76 -23.33 -4.55
N GLY A 89 9.34 -23.48 -5.74
CA GLY A 89 8.91 -24.49 -6.71
C GLY A 89 7.43 -24.32 -7.07
N ASP A 90 6.60 -25.29 -6.69
CA ASP A 90 5.16 -25.31 -6.95
C ASP A 90 4.32 -24.76 -5.78
N GLN A 91 4.95 -24.51 -4.64
CA GLN A 91 4.29 -23.95 -3.47
C GLN A 91 4.33 -22.44 -3.50
N SER A 92 3.30 -21.82 -2.96
CA SER A 92 3.18 -20.37 -2.86
C SER A 92 2.56 -19.99 -1.53
N LYS A 93 3.01 -18.87 -1.00
CA LYS A 93 2.59 -18.37 0.30
C LYS A 93 2.48 -16.85 0.24
N ILE A 94 1.43 -16.32 0.84
CA ILE A 94 1.27 -14.90 1.11
C ILE A 94 1.48 -14.72 2.62
N CYS A 95 2.02 -13.59 3.04
CA CYS A 95 2.18 -13.27 4.44
C CYS A 95 0.84 -13.35 5.19
N THR A 96 0.90 -13.87 6.41
CA THR A 96 -0.24 -13.99 7.34
C THR A 96 0.06 -13.34 8.68
N ASP A 97 1.17 -12.61 8.77
CA ASP A 97 1.50 -11.85 9.97
C ASP A 97 0.51 -10.68 10.13
N VAL A 98 0.27 -10.25 11.37
CA VAL A 98 -0.70 -9.21 11.74
C VAL A 98 -0.48 -7.95 10.92
N GLN A 99 0.78 -7.52 10.76
CA GLN A 99 1.10 -6.33 9.97
C GLN A 99 0.73 -6.46 8.49
N CYS A 100 0.91 -7.66 7.92
CA CYS A 100 0.53 -7.93 6.55
C CYS A 100 -0.98 -8.07 6.39
N GLU A 101 -1.65 -8.80 7.29
CA GLU A 101 -3.09 -8.94 7.27
C GLU A 101 -3.79 -7.59 7.46
N GLU A 102 -3.42 -6.79 8.46
CA GLU A 102 -4.03 -5.48 8.70
C GLU A 102 -3.89 -4.55 7.49
N ARG A 103 -2.72 -4.60 6.85
CA ARG A 103 -2.41 -3.75 5.71
C ARG A 103 -3.11 -4.22 4.45
N PHE A 104 -2.86 -5.47 4.04
CA PHE A 104 -3.20 -6.00 2.73
C PHE A 104 -4.40 -6.95 2.71
N ARG A 105 -5.16 -7.03 3.81
CA ARG A 105 -6.31 -7.92 3.96
C ARG A 105 -7.15 -8.03 2.70
N ASP A 106 -7.30 -9.24 2.16
CA ASP A 106 -8.10 -9.57 0.98
C ASP A 106 -7.70 -8.88 -0.34
N ARG A 107 -6.65 -8.05 -0.34
CA ARG A 107 -6.23 -7.21 -1.48
C ARG A 107 -4.98 -7.71 -2.19
N LEU A 108 -4.05 -8.32 -1.45
CA LEU A 108 -2.81 -8.86 -2.01
C LEU A 108 -3.02 -10.24 -2.61
N LYS A 109 -2.70 -10.39 -3.88
CA LYS A 109 -2.82 -11.65 -4.63
C LYS A 109 -1.51 -11.96 -5.33
N LEU A 110 -1.06 -13.20 -5.19
CA LEU A 110 0.14 -13.70 -5.87
C LEU A 110 -0.27 -14.65 -7.00
N ASP A 111 0.18 -14.36 -8.22
CA ASP A 111 -0.03 -15.25 -9.36
C ASP A 111 0.86 -16.50 -9.22
N HIS A 112 0.25 -17.66 -9.03
CA HIS A 112 0.94 -18.94 -8.88
C HIS A 112 1.59 -19.46 -10.17
N GLN A 113 1.34 -18.87 -11.33
CA GLN A 113 1.99 -19.23 -12.60
C GLN A 113 3.15 -18.29 -12.90
N THR A 114 2.94 -16.97 -12.81
CA THR A 114 3.95 -15.97 -13.20
C THR A 114 4.78 -15.45 -12.03
N GLY A 115 4.26 -15.56 -10.81
CA GLY A 115 4.84 -14.93 -9.62
C GLY A 115 4.58 -13.42 -9.51
N SER A 116 3.77 -12.85 -10.40
CA SER A 116 3.41 -11.43 -10.37
C SER A 116 2.56 -11.12 -9.15
N LEU A 117 2.78 -9.95 -8.56
CA LEU A 117 2.06 -9.49 -7.38
C LEU A 117 0.98 -8.50 -7.79
N ASN A 118 -0.27 -8.76 -7.43
CA ASN A 118 -1.39 -7.86 -7.67
C ASN A 118 -1.90 -7.31 -6.34
N ILE A 119 -2.08 -6.00 -6.28
CA ILE A 119 -2.65 -5.29 -5.12
C ILE A 119 -3.90 -4.58 -5.60
N THR A 120 -5.06 -5.00 -5.12
CA THR A 120 -6.33 -4.36 -5.45
C THR A 120 -6.70 -3.28 -4.44
N ASN A 121 -7.56 -2.34 -4.86
CA ASN A 121 -8.10 -1.27 -4.02
C ASN A 121 -6.98 -0.61 -3.18
N THR A 122 -5.96 -0.12 -3.88
CA THR A 122 -4.75 0.43 -3.28
C THR A 122 -5.06 1.66 -2.44
N ARG A 123 -4.29 1.87 -1.38
CA ARG A 123 -4.42 3.00 -0.46
C ARG A 123 -3.14 3.82 -0.44
N ASN A 124 -3.22 5.06 0.04
CA ASN A 124 -2.02 5.89 0.23
C ASN A 124 -0.93 5.14 1.04
N THR A 125 -1.34 4.35 2.04
CA THR A 125 -0.46 3.57 2.89
C THR A 125 0.29 2.51 2.10
N ASP A 126 -0.25 1.98 1.00
CA ASP A 126 0.35 0.96 0.13
C ASP A 126 1.56 1.47 -0.66
N SER A 127 1.81 2.79 -0.66
CA SER A 127 3.02 3.37 -1.25
C SER A 127 4.29 2.85 -0.57
N GLY A 128 5.36 2.68 -1.35
CA GLY A 128 6.66 2.26 -0.84
C GLY A 128 7.44 1.41 -1.84
N GLU A 129 8.49 0.77 -1.35
CA GLU A 129 9.37 -0.07 -2.16
C GLU A 129 8.91 -1.52 -2.12
N TYR A 130 8.68 -2.08 -3.30
CA TYR A 130 8.40 -3.50 -3.49
C TYR A 130 9.60 -4.15 -4.15
N LYS A 131 10.27 -5.06 -3.45
CA LYS A 131 11.47 -5.74 -3.94
C LYS A 131 11.11 -7.17 -4.32
N LEU A 132 11.39 -7.53 -5.56
CA LEU A 132 11.30 -8.88 -6.09
C LEU A 132 12.70 -9.49 -6.08
N GLN A 133 12.85 -10.63 -5.42
CA GLN A 133 14.06 -11.44 -5.47
C GLN A 133 13.72 -12.78 -6.14
N ILE A 134 14.44 -13.13 -7.20
CA ILE A 134 14.30 -14.40 -7.91
C ILE A 134 15.65 -15.09 -7.90
N SER A 135 15.73 -16.30 -7.36
CA SER A 135 17.02 -17.00 -7.27
C SER A 135 16.89 -18.51 -7.45
N ASN A 136 18.02 -19.13 -7.80
CA ASN A 136 18.23 -20.57 -7.73
C ASN A 136 19.72 -20.85 -7.44
N SER A 137 20.15 -22.10 -7.57
CA SER A 137 21.56 -22.49 -7.31
C SER A 137 22.60 -21.88 -8.25
N ARG A 138 22.18 -21.22 -9.34
CA ARG A 138 23.06 -20.68 -10.39
C ARG A 138 22.98 -19.17 -10.55
N PHE A 139 21.86 -18.54 -10.18
CA PHE A 139 21.66 -17.11 -10.36
C PHE A 139 20.79 -16.50 -9.26
N SER A 140 20.91 -15.18 -9.10
CA SER A 140 20.02 -14.34 -8.31
C SER A 140 19.74 -13.06 -9.08
N ILE A 141 18.48 -12.68 -9.17
CA ILE A 141 17.95 -11.49 -9.82
C ILE A 141 17.19 -10.70 -8.76
N MET A 142 17.36 -9.38 -8.76
CA MET A 142 16.62 -8.47 -7.90
C MET A 142 16.02 -7.36 -8.74
N LYS A 143 14.73 -7.08 -8.54
CA LYS A 143 13.99 -5.99 -9.17
C LYS A 143 13.27 -5.16 -8.12
N ILE A 144 13.21 -3.85 -8.30
CA ILE A 144 12.58 -2.95 -7.33
C ILE A 144 11.49 -2.14 -8.03
N TYR A 145 10.33 -2.05 -7.40
CA TYR A 145 9.22 -1.19 -7.80
C TYR A 145 9.06 -0.09 -6.75
N SER A 146 9.12 1.16 -7.18
CA SER A 146 8.80 2.31 -6.35
C SER A 146 7.34 2.68 -6.60
N VAL A 147 6.42 2.24 -5.73
CA VAL A 147 4.98 2.48 -5.91
C VAL A 147 4.56 3.74 -5.15
N SER A 148 3.90 4.66 -5.85
CA SER A 148 3.33 5.89 -5.30
C SER A 148 1.83 5.91 -5.57
N VAL A 149 1.04 5.84 -4.50
CA VAL A 149 -0.43 5.94 -4.55
C VAL A 149 -0.82 7.37 -4.19
N THR A 150 -1.45 8.07 -5.14
CA THR A 150 -1.95 9.44 -4.92
C THR A 150 -3.45 9.42 -4.67
N ASP A 151 -3.91 10.20 -3.69
CA ASP A 151 -5.34 10.35 -3.38
C ASP A 151 -6.11 10.76 -4.64
N SER A 152 -7.21 10.06 -4.90
CA SER A 152 -8.17 10.43 -5.94
C SER A 152 -8.96 11.63 -5.41
N GLY A 153 -8.31 12.79 -5.39
CA GLY A 153 -8.75 13.99 -4.68
C GLY A 153 -10.26 14.07 -4.53
N SER A 154 -10.74 13.87 -3.30
CA SER A 154 -12.06 14.37 -2.93
C SER A 154 -12.03 15.86 -3.23
N SER A 155 -12.79 16.29 -4.23
CA SER A 155 -12.93 17.69 -4.56
C SER A 155 -13.27 18.45 -3.28
N SER A 156 -12.33 19.28 -2.82
CA SER A 156 -12.44 20.14 -1.63
C SER A 156 -13.69 21.04 -1.66
N ALA A 157 -14.35 21.16 -2.83
CA ALA A 157 -15.63 21.85 -2.99
C ALA A 157 -16.76 21.27 -2.11
N ALA A 158 -16.73 19.99 -1.73
CA ALA A 158 -17.76 19.42 -0.84
C ALA A 158 -17.59 19.82 0.64
N VAL A 159 -16.35 20.09 1.08
CA VAL A 159 -16.04 20.38 2.50
C VAL A 159 -16.35 21.85 2.85
N ALA A 160 -16.28 22.76 1.88
CA ALA A 160 -16.69 24.15 2.09
C ALA A 160 -18.22 24.31 2.24
N GLY A 161 -19.01 23.46 1.58
CA GLY A 161 -20.49 23.54 1.56
C GLY A 161 -21.17 23.11 2.87
N ILE A 162 -20.56 22.24 3.66
CA ILE A 162 -21.14 21.75 4.92
C ILE A 162 -21.03 22.80 6.04
N SER A 163 -20.00 23.65 5.99
CA SER A 163 -19.77 24.67 7.04
C SER A 163 -20.88 25.73 7.10
N ALA A 164 -21.36 26.22 5.96
CA ALA A 164 -22.37 27.29 5.94
C ALA A 164 -23.73 26.84 6.47
N ALA A 165 -24.18 25.62 6.12
CA ALA A 165 -25.47 25.09 6.56
C ALA A 165 -25.50 24.80 8.07
N VAL A 166 -24.40 24.27 8.61
CA VAL A 166 -24.26 23.98 10.04
C VAL A 166 -24.22 25.28 10.85
N VAL A 167 -23.48 26.30 10.38
CA VAL A 167 -23.44 27.61 11.02
C VAL A 167 -24.82 28.28 11.01
N LEU A 168 -25.57 28.22 9.89
CA LEU A 168 -26.94 28.76 9.82
C LEU A 168 -27.90 28.04 10.79
N LEU A 169 -27.76 26.72 10.97
CA LEU A 169 -28.55 25.96 11.95
C LEU A 169 -28.27 26.42 13.39
N PHE A 170 -27.01 26.62 13.76
CA PHE A 170 -26.67 27.10 15.11
C PHE A 170 -27.14 28.53 15.36
N VAL A 171 -27.07 29.42 14.36
CA VAL A 171 -27.55 30.80 14.49
C VAL A 171 -29.08 30.84 14.65
N THR A 172 -29.83 30.04 13.88
CA THR A 172 -31.30 30.01 14.00
C THR A 172 -31.76 29.49 15.36
N LEU A 173 -31.09 28.45 15.90
CA LEU A 173 -31.35 27.95 17.25
C LEU A 173 -31.05 28.99 18.34
N ALA A 174 -29.94 29.72 18.22
CA ALA A 174 -29.57 30.76 19.18
C ALA A 174 -30.58 31.91 19.18
N VAL A 175 -31.03 32.37 18.00
CA VAL A 175 -32.05 33.43 17.89
C VAL A 175 -33.38 32.97 18.48
N ALA A 176 -33.82 31.74 18.18
CA ALA A 176 -35.04 31.18 18.75
C ALA A 176 -34.97 31.08 20.29
N ALA A 177 -33.83 30.66 20.84
CA ALA A 177 -33.62 30.60 22.29
C ALA A 177 -33.67 31.98 22.95
N VAL A 178 -33.10 33.01 22.32
CA VAL A 178 -33.15 34.40 22.80
C VAL A 178 -34.58 34.93 22.79
N ILE A 179 -35.33 34.73 21.70
CA ILE A 179 -36.73 35.14 21.60
C ILE A 179 -37.56 34.42 22.68
N HIS A 180 -37.37 33.12 22.84
CA HIS A 180 -38.06 32.34 23.86
C HIS A 180 -37.73 32.84 25.27
N TYR A 181 -36.46 33.13 25.56
CA TYR A 181 -36.03 33.68 26.84
C TYR A 181 -36.67 35.05 27.13
N HIS A 182 -36.69 35.96 26.14
CA HIS A 182 -37.35 37.25 26.29
C HIS A 182 -38.85 37.11 26.48
N HIS A 183 -39.50 36.22 25.73
CA HIS A 183 -40.94 36.00 25.88
C HIS A 183 -41.28 35.47 27.28
N TRP A 184 -40.55 34.45 27.75
CA TRP A 184 -40.70 33.89 29.09
C TRP A 184 -40.45 34.92 30.20
N LYS A 185 -39.40 35.73 30.06
CA LYS A 185 -39.08 36.82 31.00
C LYS A 185 -40.18 37.89 31.02
N SER A 186 -40.73 38.25 29.86
CA SER A 186 -41.87 39.16 29.78
C SER A 186 -43.12 38.56 30.42
N THR A 187 -43.36 37.25 30.27
CA THR A 187 -44.50 36.59 30.94
C THR A 187 -44.34 36.58 32.46
N GLN A 188 -43.11 36.38 32.95
CA GLN A 188 -42.76 36.50 34.37
C GLN A 188 -42.93 37.95 34.88
N ALA A 189 -42.50 38.95 34.11
CA ALA A 189 -42.69 40.36 34.46
C ALA A 189 -44.17 40.77 34.51
N VAL A 190 -44.98 40.28 33.57
CA VAL A 190 -46.44 40.50 33.54
C VAL A 190 -47.16 39.81 34.71
N GLN A 191 -46.67 38.65 35.16
CA GLN A 191 -47.19 37.98 36.37
C GLN A 191 -46.75 38.67 37.67
N ASN A 192 -45.60 39.35 37.68
CA ASN A 192 -45.07 40.05 38.85
C ASN A 192 -45.64 41.47 39.05
N GLU A 193 -46.21 42.10 38.01
CA GLU A 193 -46.91 43.40 38.12
C GLU A 193 -48.41 43.30 38.42
N ASN A 194 -49.05 42.14 38.20
CA ASN A 194 -50.47 41.92 38.55
C ASN A 194 -50.67 41.32 39.95
N GLY A 195 -49.84 41.76 40.91
CA GLY A 195 -50.02 41.44 42.32
C GLY A 195 -51.25 42.13 42.91
N THR A 196 -52.39 41.44 42.93
CA THR A 196 -53.47 41.70 43.91
C THR A 196 -53.81 40.44 44.70
N PRO A 197 -54.13 40.56 46.01
CA PRO A 197 -53.88 39.52 47.01
C PRO A 197 -55.15 38.72 47.32
N TYR A 198 -55.17 37.42 47.03
CA TYR A 198 -56.29 36.54 47.37
C TYR A 198 -55.91 35.25 48.12
N ILE A 199 -54.63 35.02 48.43
CA ILE A 199 -54.19 33.76 49.03
C ILE A 199 -54.05 33.81 50.58
N THR A 200 -54.24 34.98 51.22
CA THR A 200 -54.06 35.07 52.69
C THR A 200 -55.31 34.71 53.51
N TYR A 201 -56.49 34.54 52.90
CA TYR A 201 -57.74 34.24 53.63
C TYR A 201 -58.14 32.75 53.68
N LEU A 202 -57.44 31.86 52.99
CA LEU A 202 -57.84 30.45 52.87
C LEU A 202 -57.06 29.45 53.74
N VAL A 203 -56.16 29.91 54.62
CA VAL A 203 -55.38 29.01 55.52
C VAL A 203 -55.77 29.16 57.00
N ARG A 204 -56.96 29.71 57.31
CA ARG A 204 -57.48 29.74 58.70
C ARG A 204 -58.66 28.81 58.99
N TYR A 205 -59.05 27.97 58.03
CA TYR A 205 -60.05 26.94 58.25
C TYR A 205 -59.52 25.61 57.72
N PHE A 206 -58.71 24.90 58.49
CA PHE A 206 -58.76 23.44 58.67
C PHE A 206 -57.60 23.03 59.59
N VAL A 207 -57.95 22.21 60.59
CA VAL A 207 -57.09 21.46 61.55
C VAL A 207 -56.82 22.12 62.91
N LEU A 208 -57.75 21.77 63.82
CA LEU A 208 -57.70 21.59 65.29
C LEU A 208 -57.38 22.80 66.19
#